data_AF-A0A1M5TC11-F1
#
_entry.id   AF-A0A1M5TC11-F1
#
_cell.length_a   1.000
_cell.length_b   1.000
_cell.length_c   1.000
_cell.angle_alpha   90.00
_cell.angle_beta   90.00
_cell.angle_gamma   90.00
#
_symmetry.space_group_name_H-M   'P 1'
#
loop_
_entity.id
_entity.type
_entity.pdbx_description
1 polymer ?
#
loop_
_entity_poly.entity_id
_entity_poly.type
_entity_poly.pdbx_seq_one_letter_code
_entity_poly.pdbx_strand_id
1 'polypeptide(L)'
;MESRKNILDRIKQNQPHQNFVQANYFIHPILISNLVEKFKATLTAIGASVFEIATLEELNHFTINSFPNCDDVLTYIPGHVELERKSNGHAYQNIKVAILKGDLAVAENGAIWITDKNMLDRALPFICENLVLVVDQNDIVQTLHDAYSTIEIAEYKYGTFIAGPSKTADIEQSLVLGAHGPKTLTVLIQKSDLIRTDHD
;
A
#
# COMPACT_ATOMS: atom_id res chain seq x y z
N MET A 1 -38.88 4.51 -17.42
CA MET A 1 -37.94 3.44 -17.81
C MET A 1 -37.28 3.67 -19.17
N GLU A 2 -37.93 4.35 -20.12
CA GLU A 2 -37.37 4.63 -21.46
C GLU A 2 -36.18 5.59 -21.50
N SER A 3 -36.14 6.62 -20.64
CA SER A 3 -35.08 7.64 -20.66
C SER A 3 -33.69 7.06 -20.42
N ARG A 4 -33.52 6.19 -19.43
CA ARG A 4 -32.24 5.52 -19.13
C ARG A 4 -31.76 4.67 -20.31
N LYS A 5 -32.66 3.90 -20.93
CA LYS A 5 -32.31 3.06 -22.07
C LYS A 5 -31.87 3.91 -23.27
N ASN A 6 -32.64 4.97 -23.59
CA ASN A 6 -32.35 5.87 -24.69
C ASN A 6 -31.00 6.60 -24.50
N ILE A 7 -30.66 7.01 -23.26
CA ILE A 7 -29.36 7.59 -22.93
C ILE A 7 -28.22 6.58 -23.14
N LEU A 8 -28.35 5.35 -22.64
CA LEU A 8 -27.31 4.32 -22.78
C LEU A 8 -27.11 3.89 -24.23
N ASP A 9 -28.18 3.79 -25.01
CA ASP A 9 -28.13 3.45 -26.44
C ASP A 9 -27.43 4.56 -27.23
N ARG A 10 -27.72 5.84 -26.93
CA ARG A 10 -27.01 6.98 -27.52
C ARG A 10 -25.53 7.01 -27.16
N ILE A 11 -25.17 6.68 -25.91
CA ILE A 11 -23.77 6.61 -25.49
C ILE A 11 -23.03 5.50 -26.26
N LYS A 12 -23.62 4.31 -26.38
CA LYS A 12 -23.03 3.21 -27.16
C LYS A 12 -22.85 3.57 -28.63
N GLN A 13 -23.85 4.22 -29.24
CA GLN A 13 -23.80 4.62 -30.65
C GLN A 13 -22.80 5.74 -30.94
N ASN A 14 -22.47 6.58 -29.95
CA ASN A 14 -21.57 7.72 -30.09
C ASN A 14 -20.24 7.51 -29.33
N GLN A 15 -19.90 6.28 -28.95
CA GLN A 15 -18.60 6.02 -28.34
C GLN A 15 -17.50 6.30 -29.36
N PRO A 16 -16.50 7.15 -29.04
CA PRO A 16 -15.38 7.39 -29.93
C PRO A 16 -14.63 6.07 -30.16
N HIS A 17 -14.12 5.88 -31.38
CA HIS A 17 -13.21 4.77 -31.65
C HIS A 17 -12.04 4.86 -30.67
N GLN A 18 -11.82 3.79 -29.90
CA GLN A 18 -10.70 3.68 -28.99
C GLN A 18 -9.39 3.47 -29.76
N ASN A 19 -8.90 4.53 -30.39
CA ASN A 19 -7.55 4.59 -30.92
C ASN A 19 -6.63 5.03 -29.78
N PHE A 20 -6.37 4.13 -28.84
CA PHE A 20 -5.28 4.35 -27.90
C PHE A 20 -3.98 4.18 -28.66
N VAL A 21 -3.29 5.28 -28.94
CA VAL A 21 -1.89 5.20 -29.34
C VAL A 21 -1.14 4.75 -28.10
N GLN A 22 -0.57 3.54 -28.15
CA GLN A 22 0.32 3.08 -27.10
C GLN A 22 1.53 4.02 -27.12
N ALA A 23 1.67 4.84 -26.09
CA ALA A 23 2.80 5.73 -25.99
C ALA A 23 4.06 4.86 -25.83
N ASN A 24 4.96 4.93 -26.82
CA ASN A 24 6.28 4.32 -26.73
C ASN A 24 7.12 5.16 -25.77
N TYR A 25 7.02 4.86 -24.48
CA TYR A 25 7.90 5.46 -23.48
C TYR A 25 9.29 4.85 -23.65
N PHE A 26 10.23 5.62 -24.20
CA PHE A 26 11.65 5.32 -24.11
C PHE A 26 12.10 5.61 -22.69
N ILE A 27 11.89 4.65 -21.79
CA ILE A 27 12.44 4.71 -20.44
C ILE A 27 13.90 4.30 -20.57
N HIS A 28 14.82 5.23 -20.35
CA HIS A 28 16.19 4.90 -20.00
C HIS A 28 16.23 4.72 -18.49
N PRO A 29 16.18 3.49 -17.95
CA PRO A 29 16.22 3.32 -16.51
C PRO A 29 17.64 3.72 -16.08
N ILE A 30 17.75 4.76 -15.25
CA ILE A 30 18.98 4.96 -14.49
C ILE A 30 19.06 3.78 -13.55
N LEU A 31 19.92 2.80 -13.82
CA LEU A 31 19.99 1.58 -13.01
C LEU A 31 20.27 1.98 -11.55
N ILE A 32 19.30 1.73 -10.67
CA ILE A 32 19.48 1.97 -9.24
C ILE A 32 20.23 0.76 -8.68
N SER A 33 21.48 0.98 -8.27
CA SER A 33 22.38 -0.09 -7.83
C SER A 33 21.91 -0.80 -6.54
N ASN A 34 21.17 -0.10 -5.68
CA ASN A 34 20.56 -0.68 -4.48
C ASN A 34 19.13 -0.14 -4.31
N LEU A 35 18.15 -0.93 -4.75
CA LEU A 35 16.73 -0.58 -4.71
C LEU A 35 16.21 -0.43 -3.27
N VAL A 36 16.64 -1.30 -2.36
CA VAL A 36 16.22 -1.27 -0.94
C VAL A 36 16.67 0.02 -0.28
N GLU A 37 17.94 0.40 -0.42
CA GLU A 37 18.47 1.63 0.16
C GLU A 37 17.84 2.88 -0.46
N LYS A 38 17.62 2.88 -1.78
CA LYS A 38 16.90 3.96 -2.44
C LYS A 38 15.47 4.09 -1.91
N PHE A 39 14.74 2.97 -1.79
CA PHE A 39 13.38 2.96 -1.29
C PHE A 39 13.29 3.47 0.15
N LYS A 40 14.19 3.01 1.03
CA LYS A 40 14.33 3.50 2.42
C LYS A 40 14.57 5.01 2.47
N ALA A 41 15.51 5.51 1.67
CA ALA A 41 15.83 6.93 1.61
C ALA A 41 14.63 7.75 1.12
N THR A 42 13.94 7.30 0.07
CA THR A 42 12.76 7.98 -0.48
C THR A 42 11.61 8.03 0.54
N LEU A 43 11.27 6.90 1.18
CA LEU A 43 10.23 6.83 2.22
C LEU A 43 10.54 7.73 3.42
N THR A 44 11.80 7.71 3.89
CA THR A 44 12.25 8.56 5.00
C THR A 44 12.12 10.04 4.63
N ALA A 45 12.50 10.43 3.42
CA ALA A 45 12.38 11.81 2.94
C ALA A 45 10.92 12.29 2.90
N ILE A 46 9.97 11.40 2.62
CA ILE A 46 8.53 11.73 2.66
C ILE A 46 7.89 11.52 4.04
N GLY A 47 8.68 11.22 5.07
CA GLY A 47 8.24 11.20 6.48
C GLY A 47 7.67 9.87 6.97
N ALA A 48 7.91 8.77 6.26
CA ALA A 48 7.63 7.43 6.78
C ALA A 48 8.82 6.91 7.61
N SER A 49 8.52 6.03 8.57
CA SER A 49 9.55 5.23 9.25
C SER A 49 9.77 3.93 8.50
N VAL A 50 11.01 3.46 8.38
CA VAL A 50 11.34 2.25 7.62
C VAL A 50 12.26 1.36 8.44
N PHE A 51 11.90 0.09 8.56
CA PHE A 51 12.70 -0.93 9.25
C PHE A 51 12.82 -2.16 8.36
N GLU A 52 13.89 -2.92 8.55
CA GLU A 52 14.03 -4.24 7.96
C GLU A 52 13.69 -5.30 9.00
N ILE A 53 12.95 -6.32 8.60
CA ILE A 53 12.63 -7.48 9.43
C ILE A 53 13.00 -8.75 8.68
N ALA A 54 13.47 -9.77 9.41
CA ALA A 54 13.65 -11.11 8.87
C ALA A 54 12.42 -11.97 9.16
N THR A 55 11.94 -11.98 10.41
CA THR A 55 10.97 -12.97 10.89
C THR A 55 9.64 -12.36 11.33
N LEU A 56 8.61 -13.21 11.47
CA LEU A 56 7.35 -12.83 12.12
C LEU A 56 7.55 -12.52 13.62
N GLU A 57 8.55 -13.10 14.27
CA GLU A 57 8.90 -12.76 15.65
C GLU A 57 9.38 -11.30 15.75
N GLU A 58 10.19 -10.86 14.79
CA GLU A 58 10.62 -9.46 14.70
C GLU A 58 9.45 -8.51 14.41
N LEU A 59 8.48 -8.91 13.59
CA LEU A 59 7.23 -8.17 13.40
C LEU A 59 6.45 -8.03 14.72
N ASN A 60 6.33 -9.13 15.47
CA ASN A 60 5.63 -9.12 16.76
C ASN A 60 6.35 -8.25 17.79
N HIS A 61 7.68 -8.35 17.88
CA HIS A 61 8.50 -7.49 18.72
C HIS A 61 8.39 -6.03 18.33
N PHE A 62 8.45 -5.71 17.03
CA PHE A 62 8.22 -4.36 16.53
C PHE A 62 6.86 -3.84 16.99
N THR A 63 5.79 -4.63 16.78
CA THR A 63 4.43 -4.24 17.12
C THR A 63 4.27 -3.92 18.61
N ILE A 64 4.80 -4.78 19.49
CA ILE A 64 4.74 -4.60 20.95
C ILE A 64 5.54 -3.36 21.40
N ASN A 65 6.72 -3.14 20.81
CA ASN A 65 7.60 -2.05 21.20
C ASN A 65 7.16 -0.69 20.65
N SER A 66 6.64 -0.64 19.42
CA SER A 66 6.20 0.60 18.78
C SER A 66 4.82 1.04 19.24
N PHE A 67 3.96 0.10 19.65
CA PHE A 67 2.59 0.39 20.10
C PHE A 67 2.30 -0.23 21.48
N PRO A 68 3.06 0.13 22.53
CA PRO A 68 2.84 -0.41 23.86
C PRO A 68 1.46 0.04 24.38
N ASN A 69 0.71 -0.89 24.98
CA ASN A 69 -0.65 -0.66 25.50
C ASN A 69 -1.68 -0.21 24.43
N CYS A 70 -1.47 -0.57 23.16
CA CYS A 70 -2.46 -0.37 22.11
C CYS A 70 -3.28 -1.65 21.92
N ASP A 71 -4.52 -1.65 22.39
CA ASP A 71 -5.43 -2.79 22.20
C ASP A 71 -6.05 -2.79 20.79
N ASP A 72 -6.16 -1.63 20.14
CA ASP A 72 -6.77 -1.49 18.81
C ASP A 72 -5.79 -1.68 17.65
N VAL A 73 -5.02 -2.77 17.71
CA VAL A 73 -4.13 -3.23 16.63
C VAL A 73 -4.85 -4.31 15.84
N LEU A 74 -4.88 -4.14 14.52
CA LEU A 74 -5.33 -5.15 13.57
C LEU A 74 -4.18 -5.53 12.65
N THR A 75 -3.83 -6.82 12.64
CA THR A 75 -2.81 -7.36 11.73
C THR A 75 -3.44 -8.33 10.74
N TYR A 76 -3.10 -8.20 9.46
CA TYR A 76 -3.49 -9.13 8.41
C TYR A 76 -2.41 -9.25 7.35
N ILE A 77 -1.79 -10.44 7.29
CA ILE A 77 -0.74 -10.79 6.33
C ILE A 77 -1.05 -12.18 5.81
N PRO A 78 -1.69 -12.31 4.63
CA PRO A 78 -2.05 -13.61 4.06
C PRO A 78 -0.87 -14.58 4.01
N GLY A 79 -1.11 -15.82 4.45
CA GLY A 79 -0.09 -16.88 4.51
C GLY A 79 0.83 -16.86 5.73
N HIS A 80 0.75 -15.83 6.59
CA HIS A 80 1.62 -15.68 7.75
C HIS A 80 0.86 -15.41 9.04
N VAL A 81 -0.08 -14.47 9.00
CA VAL A 81 -0.92 -14.07 10.13
C VAL A 81 -2.33 -13.86 9.60
N GLU A 82 -3.21 -14.80 9.94
CA GLU A 82 -4.64 -14.63 9.74
C GLU A 82 -5.17 -13.65 10.79
N LEU A 83 -6.06 -12.73 10.37
CA LEU A 83 -6.71 -11.68 11.16
C LEU A 83 -6.48 -11.76 12.69
N GLU A 84 -5.43 -11.11 13.18
CA GLU A 84 -5.20 -10.96 14.62
C GLU A 84 -5.75 -9.61 15.07
N ARG A 85 -6.91 -9.64 15.72
CA ARG A 85 -7.55 -8.45 16.30
C ARG A 85 -7.43 -8.51 17.82
N LYS A 86 -6.74 -7.53 18.42
CA LYS A 86 -6.62 -7.41 19.88
C LYS A 86 -7.73 -6.55 20.53
N SER A 87 -8.97 -6.51 20.02
CA SER A 87 -10.00 -5.58 20.55
C SER A 87 -11.40 -6.13 20.80
N ASN A 88 -12.11 -5.48 21.74
CA ASN A 88 -13.45 -5.81 22.25
C ASN A 88 -14.63 -5.14 21.48
N GLY A 89 -14.62 -5.18 20.16
CA GLY A 89 -15.85 -5.04 19.35
C GLY A 89 -16.20 -3.65 18.76
N HIS A 90 -17.03 -3.74 17.70
CA HIS A 90 -17.49 -2.72 16.73
C HIS A 90 -16.48 -2.24 15.68
N ALA A 91 -17.01 -1.79 14.54
CA ALA A 91 -16.38 -1.64 13.22
C ALA A 91 -15.02 -0.92 13.22
N TYR A 92 -14.24 -1.04 12.14
CA TYR A 92 -12.86 -0.56 11.92
C TYR A 92 -12.55 0.90 12.35
N GLN A 93 -13.55 1.67 12.75
CA GLN A 93 -13.53 3.05 13.22
C GLN A 93 -12.64 3.32 14.45
N ASN A 94 -12.41 2.31 15.30
CA ASN A 94 -11.54 2.46 16.48
C ASN A 94 -10.13 1.90 16.26
N ILE A 95 -9.79 1.43 15.05
CA ILE A 95 -8.48 0.85 14.80
C ILE A 95 -7.42 1.94 14.81
N LYS A 96 -6.52 1.85 15.80
CA LYS A 96 -5.39 2.77 15.93
C LYS A 96 -4.22 2.34 15.08
N VAL A 97 -4.03 1.04 14.88
CA VAL A 97 -2.92 0.50 14.10
C VAL A 97 -3.44 -0.56 13.15
N ALA A 98 -3.19 -0.40 11.86
CA ALA A 98 -3.41 -1.44 10.86
C ALA A 98 -2.06 -1.92 10.33
N ILE A 99 -1.81 -3.22 10.41
CA ILE A 99 -0.61 -3.87 9.87
C ILE A 99 -1.04 -4.75 8.70
N LEU A 100 -0.66 -4.36 7.48
CA LEU A 100 -1.14 -4.96 6.23
C LEU A 100 0.03 -5.33 5.31
N LYS A 101 -0.19 -6.29 4.42
CA LYS A 101 0.78 -6.65 3.37
C LYS A 101 0.65 -5.71 2.15
N GLY A 102 1.76 -5.14 1.72
CA GLY A 102 1.90 -4.51 0.40
C GLY A 102 2.29 -5.55 -0.63
N ASP A 103 1.72 -5.45 -1.83
CA ASP A 103 1.91 -6.38 -2.94
C ASP A 103 3.15 -6.03 -3.78
N LEU A 104 3.52 -4.75 -3.85
CA LEU A 104 4.68 -4.25 -4.60
C LEU A 104 5.13 -2.91 -4.04
N ALA A 105 6.41 -2.58 -4.17
CA ALA A 105 6.96 -1.31 -3.73
C ALA A 105 7.80 -0.63 -4.82
N VAL A 106 7.83 0.70 -4.84
CA VAL A 106 8.50 1.49 -5.88
C VAL A 106 9.58 2.38 -5.26
N ALA A 107 10.84 2.08 -5.57
CA ALA A 107 12.00 2.77 -5.01
C ALA A 107 12.05 4.27 -5.39
N GLU A 108 11.62 4.62 -6.61
CA GLU A 108 11.64 5.99 -7.13
C GLU A 108 10.85 6.98 -6.25
N ASN A 109 9.66 6.60 -5.79
CA ASN A 109 8.73 7.51 -5.11
C ASN A 109 8.25 7.02 -3.73
N GLY A 110 8.70 5.85 -3.28
CA GLY A 110 8.29 5.27 -1.99
C GLY A 110 6.86 4.74 -1.98
N ALA A 111 6.23 4.57 -3.14
CA ALA A 111 4.86 4.09 -3.24
C ALA A 111 4.79 2.58 -3.04
N ILE A 112 3.79 2.14 -2.29
CA ILE A 112 3.50 0.72 -2.05
C ILE A 112 2.13 0.43 -2.66
N TRP A 113 2.09 -0.51 -3.60
CA TRP A 113 0.87 -1.06 -4.15
C TRP A 113 0.23 -1.99 -3.14
N ILE A 114 -1.04 -1.79 -2.88
CA ILE A 114 -1.85 -2.69 -2.06
C ILE A 114 -3.21 -2.88 -2.72
N THR A 115 -3.68 -4.13 -2.73
CA THR A 115 -4.95 -4.52 -3.35
C THR A 115 -6.02 -4.86 -2.33
N ASP A 116 -7.28 -4.94 -2.76
CA ASP A 116 -8.38 -5.32 -1.87
C ASP A 116 -8.24 -6.72 -1.24
N LYS A 117 -7.40 -7.59 -1.80
CA LYS A 117 -7.04 -8.89 -1.19
C LYS A 117 -6.29 -8.73 0.14
N ASN A 118 -5.51 -7.66 0.30
CA ASN A 118 -4.66 -7.42 1.47
C ASN A 118 -5.19 -6.32 2.41
N MET A 119 -6.28 -5.64 2.05
CA MET A 119 -6.83 -4.52 2.85
C MET A 119 -7.85 -4.95 3.89
N LEU A 120 -8.50 -6.12 3.72
CA LEU A 120 -9.73 -6.56 4.41
C LEU A 120 -10.95 -5.68 4.13
N ASP A 121 -10.80 -4.38 4.36
CA ASP A 121 -11.75 -3.32 4.03
C ASP A 121 -10.96 -2.18 3.35
N ARG A 122 -11.48 -1.68 2.24
CA ARG A 122 -10.82 -0.62 1.45
C ARG A 122 -10.60 0.66 2.25
N ALA A 123 -11.40 0.92 3.28
CA ALA A 123 -11.25 2.08 4.13
C ALA A 123 -10.11 1.93 5.15
N LEU A 124 -9.76 0.69 5.54
CA LEU A 124 -8.85 0.44 6.66
C LEU A 124 -7.48 1.14 6.53
N PRO A 125 -6.78 1.08 5.38
CA PRO A 125 -5.50 1.78 5.23
C PRO A 125 -5.60 3.30 5.36
N PHE A 126 -6.81 3.86 5.28
CA PHE A 126 -7.05 5.30 5.27
C PHE A 126 -7.67 5.83 6.56
N ILE A 127 -8.33 4.98 7.36
CA ILE A 127 -9.02 5.43 8.58
C ILE A 127 -8.25 5.11 9.87
N CYS A 128 -7.24 4.24 9.79
CA CYS A 128 -6.38 3.95 10.94
C CYS A 128 -5.47 5.15 11.27
N GLU A 129 -5.10 5.29 12.54
CA GLU A 129 -4.17 6.36 12.95
C GLU A 129 -2.73 6.08 12.52
N ASN A 130 -2.31 4.82 12.58
CA ASN A 130 -0.98 4.35 12.23
C ASN A 130 -1.11 3.21 11.23
N LEU A 131 -0.54 3.39 10.04
CA LEU A 131 -0.47 2.34 9.04
C LEU A 131 0.92 1.71 9.05
N VAL A 132 0.98 0.39 9.15
CA VAL A 132 2.19 -0.41 8.96
C VAL A 132 2.01 -1.25 7.70
N LEU A 133 2.89 -1.07 6.71
CA LEU A 133 2.91 -1.88 5.50
C LEU A 133 4.13 -2.79 5.50
N VAL A 134 3.90 -4.09 5.34
CA VAL A 134 4.95 -5.10 5.19
C VAL A 134 5.14 -5.40 3.71
N VAL A 135 6.36 -5.28 3.20
CA VAL A 135 6.71 -5.53 1.79
C VAL A 135 7.91 -6.46 1.71
N ASP A 136 7.91 -7.40 0.77
CA ASP A 136 9.09 -8.22 0.48
C ASP A 136 10.13 -7.36 -0.26
N GLN A 137 11.41 -7.49 0.11
CA GLN A 137 12.48 -6.78 -0.59
C GLN A 137 12.58 -7.16 -2.09
N ASN A 138 12.14 -8.36 -2.47
CA ASN A 138 12.09 -8.83 -3.86
C ASN A 138 10.98 -8.15 -4.68
N ASP A 139 9.94 -7.66 -4.00
CA ASP A 139 8.81 -6.97 -4.63
C ASP A 139 9.07 -5.45 -4.76
N ILE A 140 10.29 -4.99 -4.49
CA ILE A 140 10.71 -3.62 -4.70
C ILE A 140 11.20 -3.46 -6.14
N VAL A 141 10.46 -2.68 -6.93
CA VAL A 141 10.83 -2.29 -8.29
C VAL A 141 11.37 -0.87 -8.34
N GLN A 142 12.01 -0.53 -9.46
CA GLN A 142 12.69 0.74 -9.61
C GLN A 142 11.71 1.90 -9.78
N THR A 143 10.80 1.80 -10.75
CA THR A 143 9.90 2.88 -11.17
C THR A 143 8.44 2.45 -11.18
N LEU A 144 7.52 3.42 -11.26
CA LEU A 144 6.10 3.12 -11.43
C LEU A 144 5.81 2.37 -12.75
N HIS A 145 6.62 2.57 -13.78
CA HIS A 145 6.44 1.87 -15.06
C HIS A 145 6.78 0.39 -14.94
N ASP A 146 7.83 0.07 -14.17
CA ASP A 146 8.16 -1.31 -13.83
C ASP A 146 7.00 -1.94 -13.03
N ALA A 147 6.43 -1.19 -12.08
CA ALA A 147 5.28 -1.63 -11.31
C ALA A 147 4.07 -1.96 -12.19
N TYR A 148 3.68 -1.06 -13.09
CA TYR A 148 2.57 -1.32 -14.01
C TYR A 148 2.85 -2.44 -15.02
N SER A 149 4.12 -2.79 -15.25
CA SER A 149 4.49 -3.95 -16.08
C SER A 149 4.28 -5.28 -15.34
N THR A 150 4.24 -5.26 -14.00
CA THR A 150 4.04 -6.43 -13.14
C THR A 150 2.60 -6.52 -12.62
N ILE A 151 1.92 -5.40 -12.39
CA ILE A 151 0.56 -5.37 -11.83
C ILE A 151 -0.47 -5.82 -12.86
N GLU A 152 -1.16 -6.90 -12.56
CA GLU A 152 -2.29 -7.39 -13.35
C GLU A 152 -3.61 -6.75 -12.89
N ILE A 153 -3.89 -5.53 -13.35
CA ILE A 153 -5.06 -4.72 -12.90
C ILE A 153 -6.39 -5.49 -12.98
N ALA A 154 -6.56 -6.37 -13.96
CA ALA A 154 -7.79 -7.13 -14.17
C ALA A 154 -8.08 -8.18 -13.07
N GLU A 155 -7.10 -8.55 -12.26
CA GLU A 155 -7.25 -9.57 -11.20
C GLU A 155 -7.83 -9.04 -9.90
N TYR A 156 -7.96 -7.72 -9.75
CA TYR A 156 -8.35 -7.05 -8.51
C TYR A 156 -9.55 -6.14 -8.77
N LYS A 157 -10.47 -6.03 -7.81
CA LYS A 157 -11.58 -5.07 -7.94
C LYS A 157 -11.17 -3.67 -7.47
N TYR A 158 -10.05 -3.57 -6.76
CA TYR A 158 -9.47 -2.32 -6.29
C TYR A 158 -8.00 -2.53 -5.93
N GLY A 159 -7.18 -1.54 -6.27
CA GLY A 159 -5.82 -1.41 -5.79
C GLY A 159 -5.41 0.04 -5.80
N THR A 160 -4.47 0.39 -4.93
CA THR A 160 -4.00 1.76 -4.78
C THR A 160 -2.54 1.77 -4.39
N PHE A 161 -1.85 2.83 -4.80
CA PHE A 161 -0.53 3.16 -4.27
C PHE A 161 -0.69 4.02 -3.02
N ILE A 162 0.07 3.71 -1.98
CA ILE A 162 0.20 4.51 -0.75
C ILE A 162 1.66 4.93 -0.60
N ALA A 163 1.92 6.22 -0.41
CA ALA A 163 3.27 6.76 -0.24
C ALA A 163 3.28 7.80 0.90
N GLY A 164 4.03 7.51 1.96
CA GLY A 164 4.18 8.40 3.12
C GLY A 164 2.92 8.47 4.01
N PRO A 165 3.04 9.12 5.19
CA PRO A 165 1.87 9.48 5.99
C PRO A 165 1.00 10.50 5.25
N SER A 166 -0.27 10.59 5.64
CA SER A 166 -1.18 11.59 5.07
C SER A 166 -0.65 12.99 5.35
N LYS A 167 -0.47 13.79 4.30
CA LYS A 167 -0.05 15.19 4.37
C LYS A 167 -1.10 16.06 3.72
N THR A 168 -1.54 17.09 4.43
CA THR A 168 -2.36 18.15 3.86
C THR A 168 -1.70 19.47 4.23
N ALA A 169 -1.40 20.29 3.25
CA ALA A 169 -1.04 21.68 3.52
C ALA A 169 -2.34 22.42 3.82
N ASP A 170 -2.45 22.96 5.02
CA ASP A 170 -3.56 23.85 5.35
C ASP A 170 -3.47 25.12 4.46
N ILE A 171 -4.57 25.87 4.33
CA ILE A 171 -4.65 27.11 3.56
C ILE A 171 -3.59 28.12 4.06
N GLU A 172 -3.19 28.02 5.32
CA GLU A 172 -2.14 28.81 5.96
C GLU A 172 -0.71 28.32 5.66
N GLN A 173 -0.55 27.36 4.75
CA GLN A 173 0.73 26.73 4.39
C GLN A 173 1.43 26.02 5.56
N SER A 174 0.70 25.74 6.65
CA SER A 174 1.18 24.85 7.70
C SER A 174 0.95 23.40 7.26
N LEU A 175 1.98 22.57 7.38
CA LEU A 175 1.89 21.16 7.04
C LEU A 175 1.19 20.43 8.19
N VAL A 176 0.00 19.90 7.93
CA VAL A 176 -0.74 19.07 8.87
C VAL A 176 -0.59 17.61 8.45
N LEU A 177 -0.02 16.80 9.34
CA LEU A 177 0.08 15.35 9.19
C LEU A 177 -1.22 14.70 9.69
N GLY A 178 -1.81 13.82 8.89
CA GLY A 178 -2.94 12.98 9.30
C GLY A 178 -4.33 13.63 9.25
N ALA A 179 -4.54 14.68 8.46
CA ALA A 179 -5.86 15.34 8.37
C ALA A 179 -6.93 14.48 7.66
N HIS A 180 -6.53 13.65 6.69
CA HIS A 180 -7.43 12.86 5.84
C HIS A 180 -6.97 11.40 5.65
N GLY A 181 -6.05 10.92 6.50
CA GLY A 181 -5.48 9.58 6.43
C GLY A 181 -4.59 9.29 7.64
N PRO A 182 -3.80 8.20 7.62
CA PRO A 182 -2.92 7.85 8.73
C PRO A 182 -1.96 8.97 9.08
N LYS A 183 -1.81 9.22 10.39
CA LYS A 183 -0.85 10.19 10.95
C LYS A 183 0.58 9.71 10.74
N THR A 184 0.78 8.40 10.78
CA THR A 184 2.08 7.76 10.56
C THR A 184 1.97 6.67 9.51
N LEU A 185 3.06 6.51 8.75
CA LEU A 185 3.30 5.34 7.93
C LEU A 185 4.62 4.71 8.40
N THR A 186 4.56 3.45 8.79
CA THR A 186 5.74 2.61 8.95
C THR A 186 5.80 1.57 7.85
N VAL A 187 6.97 1.34 7.28
CA VAL A 187 7.20 0.30 6.29
C VAL A 187 8.19 -0.70 6.86
N LEU A 188 7.81 -1.97 6.86
CA LEU A 188 8.66 -3.09 7.25
C LEU A 188 9.08 -3.84 5.99
N ILE A 189 10.37 -3.82 5.69
CA ILE A 189 10.94 -4.53 4.54
C ILE A 189 11.35 -5.93 5.02
N GLN A 190 10.64 -6.94 4.53
CA GLN A 190 10.93 -8.34 4.82
C GLN A 190 12.10 -8.82 3.96
N LYS A 191 13.13 -9.38 4.61
CA LYS A 191 14.27 -10.00 3.92
C LYS A 191 13.86 -11.34 3.31
N SER A 192 14.36 -11.62 2.11
CA SER A 192 13.96 -12.73 1.24
C SER A 192 14.21 -14.15 1.74
N ASP A 193 14.80 -14.33 2.92
CA ASP A 193 15.21 -15.67 3.36
C ASP A 193 14.16 -16.42 4.17
N LEU A 194 12.93 -15.91 4.26
CA LEU A 194 11.90 -16.52 5.09
C LEU A 194 10.59 -16.70 4.33
N ILE A 195 10.32 -17.98 4.05
CA ILE A 195 9.03 -18.60 3.67
C ILE A 195 8.84 -18.84 2.15
N ARG A 196 9.82 -19.52 1.54
CA ARG A 196 9.50 -20.68 0.69
C ARG A 196 9.61 -21.93 1.58
N THR A 197 8.60 -22.19 2.40
CA THR A 197 8.34 -23.57 2.80
C THR A 197 7.43 -24.15 1.74
N ASP A 198 7.95 -25.19 1.11
CA ASP A 198 7.38 -25.97 0.01
C ASP A 198 5.87 -26.21 0.18
N HIS A 199 5.11 -25.81 -0.83
CA HIS A 199 3.84 -26.46 -1.13
C HIS A 199 4.17 -27.76 -1.88
N ASP A 200 4.18 -28.87 -1.14
CA ASP A 200 3.85 -30.20 -1.65
C ASP A 200 2.45 -30.60 -1.16
#